data_AF-A0A940JAJ8-F1
#
_entry.id   AF-A0A940JAJ8-F1
#
_cell.length_a   1.000
_cell.length_b   1.000
_cell.length_c   1.000
_cell.angle_alpha   90.00
_cell.angle_beta   90.00
_cell.angle_gamma   90.00
#
_symmetry.space_group_name_H-M   'P 1'
#
loop_
_entity.id
_entity.type
_entity.pdbx_description
1 polymer ?
#
loop_
_entity_poly.entity_id
_entity_poly.type
_entity_poly.pdbx_seq_one_letter_code
_entity_poly.pdbx_strand_id
1 'polypeptide(L)'
;KMFLGMYIAFLISWICFFIHADSMDSRFGLSVGSLFAVIGNKYIIDSALPESSSFTLVDTLHGLTLFCILAVASATVYSLRLVKKNKHAEADRFDKLMAVLVLVFYVALNIYFIIDATS
;
A
#
# COMPACT_ATOMS: atom_id res chain seq x y z
N LYS A 1 0.76 -18.87 2.78
CA LYS A 1 -0.53 -18.60 3.49
C LYS A 1 -0.43 -17.37 4.39
N MET A 2 0.61 -17.24 5.21
CA MET A 2 0.80 -16.12 6.15
C MET A 2 0.72 -14.71 5.51
N PHE A 3 1.36 -14.48 4.36
CA PHE A 3 1.42 -13.15 3.70
C PHE A 3 0.20 -12.75 2.86
N LEU A 4 -0.82 -13.61 2.72
CA LEU A 4 -1.95 -13.31 1.84
C LEU A 4 -2.73 -12.07 2.32
N GLY A 5 -2.87 -11.90 3.63
CA GLY A 5 -3.53 -10.74 4.23
C GLY A 5 -2.85 -9.42 3.86
N MET A 6 -1.52 -9.37 3.94
CA MET A 6 -0.71 -8.23 3.53
C MET A 6 -0.93 -7.86 2.06
N TYR A 7 -0.88 -8.83 1.14
CA TYR A 7 -1.10 -8.56 -0.28
C TYR A 7 -2.52 -8.08 -0.59
N ILE A 8 -3.53 -8.67 0.06
CA ILE A 8 -4.92 -8.21 -0.10
C ILE A 8 -5.05 -6.78 0.41
N ALA A 9 -4.46 -6.45 1.56
CA ALA A 9 -4.51 -5.10 2.10
C ALA A 9 -3.83 -4.07 1.17
N PHE A 10 -2.69 -4.41 0.56
CA PHE A 10 -2.10 -3.58 -0.49
C PHE A 10 -3.09 -3.33 -1.63
N LEU A 11 -3.72 -4.37 -2.16
CA LEU A 11 -4.66 -4.26 -3.28
C LEU A 11 -5.89 -3.42 -2.92
N ILE A 12 -6.42 -3.54 -1.70
CA ILE A 12 -7.53 -2.71 -1.21
C ILE A 12 -7.13 -1.23 -1.20
N SER A 13 -5.93 -0.90 -0.71
CA SER A 13 -5.43 0.48 -0.74
C SER A 13 -5.22 0.94 -2.18
N TRP A 14 -4.62 0.11 -3.03
CA TRP A 14 -4.36 0.44 -4.44
C TRP A 14 -5.63 0.75 -5.23
N ILE A 15 -6.76 0.10 -4.92
CA ILE A 15 -8.07 0.37 -5.55
C ILE A 15 -8.52 1.84 -5.36
N CYS A 16 -8.01 2.56 -4.34
CA CYS A 16 -8.30 3.98 -4.13
C CYS A 16 -8.07 4.85 -5.36
N PHE A 17 -7.06 4.53 -6.19
CA PHE A 17 -6.74 5.31 -7.39
C PHE A 17 -7.85 5.29 -8.45
N PHE A 18 -8.77 4.32 -8.40
CA PHE A 18 -9.87 4.19 -9.37
C PHE A 18 -11.19 4.80 -8.86
N ILE A 19 -11.24 5.24 -7.61
CA ILE A 19 -12.38 5.98 -7.05
C ILE A 19 -12.22 7.45 -7.41
N HIS A 20 -13.28 8.22 -7.64
CA HIS A 20 -13.13 9.64 -7.97
C HIS A 20 -12.41 10.42 -6.85
N ALA A 21 -11.55 11.38 -7.21
CA ALA A 21 -10.71 12.11 -6.26
C ALA A 21 -11.48 13.03 -5.31
N ASP A 22 -12.74 13.35 -5.60
CA ASP A 22 -13.58 14.13 -4.67
C ASP A 22 -14.23 13.25 -3.58
N SER A 23 -14.24 11.93 -3.76
CA SER A 23 -14.77 10.95 -2.79
C SER A 23 -13.74 10.59 -1.72
N MET A 24 -13.27 11.59 -0.97
CA MET A 24 -12.22 11.43 0.04
C MET A 24 -12.55 10.44 1.13
N ASP A 25 -13.79 10.40 1.61
CA ASP A 25 -14.20 9.47 2.67
C ASP A 25 -13.98 8.01 2.26
N SER A 26 -14.29 7.68 1.01
CA SER A 26 -14.06 6.34 0.46
C SER A 26 -12.56 6.04 0.30
N ARG A 27 -11.78 6.96 -0.30
CA ARG A 27 -10.34 6.75 -0.52
C ARG A 27 -9.55 6.67 0.80
N PHE A 28 -9.89 7.50 1.78
CA PHE A 28 -9.29 7.41 3.11
C PHE A 28 -9.74 6.16 3.84
N GLY A 29 -11.03 5.82 3.80
CA GLY A 29 -11.58 4.61 4.44
C GLY A 29 -10.87 3.34 3.96
N LEU A 30 -10.66 3.20 2.65
CA LEU A 30 -9.91 2.08 2.08
C LEU A 30 -8.43 2.07 2.52
N SER A 31 -7.77 3.23 2.55
CA SER A 31 -6.37 3.33 2.97
C SER A 31 -6.19 2.98 4.46
N VAL A 32 -7.08 3.48 5.31
CA VAL A 32 -7.08 3.21 6.76
C VAL A 32 -7.45 1.74 7.04
N GLY A 33 -8.46 1.20 6.37
CA GLY A 33 -8.82 -0.23 6.49
C GLY A 33 -7.66 -1.14 6.09
N SER A 34 -6.96 -0.80 5.02
CA SER A 34 -5.76 -1.52 4.56
C SER A 34 -4.62 -1.44 5.57
N LEU A 35 -4.40 -0.26 6.17
CA LEU A 35 -3.40 -0.06 7.22
C LEU A 35 -3.63 -1.01 8.40
N PHE A 36 -4.86 -1.07 8.91
CA PHE A 36 -5.23 -1.98 10.00
C PHE A 36 -5.12 -3.46 9.58
N ALA A 37 -5.50 -3.79 8.35
CA ALA A 37 -5.40 -5.16 7.85
C ALA A 37 -3.93 -5.66 7.78
N VAL A 38 -2.99 -4.83 7.32
CA VAL A 38 -1.56 -5.19 7.30
C VAL A 38 -1.00 -5.32 8.71
N ILE A 39 -1.32 -4.39 9.60
CA ILE A 39 -0.86 -4.44 11.00
C ILE A 39 -1.40 -5.69 11.69
N GLY A 40 -2.69 -5.97 11.54
CA GLY A 40 -3.31 -7.19 12.07
C GLY A 40 -2.68 -8.46 11.49
N ASN A 41 -2.38 -8.48 10.18
CA ASN A 41 -1.67 -9.60 9.56
C ASN A 41 -0.26 -9.79 10.15
N LYS A 42 0.48 -8.69 10.37
CA LYS A 42 1.81 -8.76 11.00
C LYS A 42 1.74 -9.37 12.40
N TYR A 43 0.82 -8.91 13.25
CA TYR A 43 0.66 -9.45 14.60
C TYR A 43 0.38 -10.96 14.61
N ILE A 44 -0.47 -11.45 13.70
CA ILE A 44 -0.74 -12.89 13.57
C ILE A 44 0.54 -13.64 13.19
N ILE A 45 1.34 -13.11 12.26
CA ILE A 45 2.58 -13.76 11.81
C ILE A 45 3.65 -13.74 12.91
N ASP A 46 3.86 -12.59 13.55
CA ASP A 46 4.84 -12.43 14.63
C ASP A 46 4.54 -13.39 15.78
N SER A 47 3.25 -13.59 16.13
CA SER A 47 2.85 -14.54 17.17
C SER A 47 3.13 -16.01 16.84
N ALA A 48 3.32 -16.32 15.55
CA ALA A 48 3.57 -17.67 15.05
C ALA A 48 5.06 -17.95 14.76
N LEU A 49 5.91 -16.92 14.81
CA LEU A 49 7.35 -17.02 14.57
C LEU A 49 8.13 -16.91 15.88
N PRO A 50 9.28 -17.60 16.01
CA PRO A 50 10.19 -17.38 17.13
C PRO A 50 10.68 -15.93 17.14
N GLU A 51 10.88 -15.35 18.33
CA GLU A 51 11.50 -14.04 18.44
C GLU A 51 12.89 -14.05 17.79
N SER A 52 13.13 -13.07 16.93
CA SER A 52 14.41 -12.84 16.25
C SER A 52 14.87 -11.42 16.55
N SER A 53 16.13 -11.25 16.93
CA SER A 53 16.76 -9.94 17.09
C SER A 53 17.20 -9.31 15.77
N SER A 54 17.12 -10.06 14.67
CA SER A 54 17.46 -9.61 13.31
C SER A 54 16.21 -9.24 12.52
N PHE A 55 16.33 -8.21 11.68
CA PHE A 55 15.26 -7.75 10.80
C PHE A 55 14.89 -8.85 9.80
N THR A 56 13.64 -9.31 9.84
CA THR A 56 13.22 -10.49 9.05
C THR A 56 12.66 -10.09 7.68
N LEU A 57 12.51 -11.08 6.79
CA LEU A 57 11.75 -10.91 5.54
C LEU A 57 10.31 -10.46 5.84
N VAL A 58 9.71 -10.95 6.93
CA VAL A 58 8.36 -10.55 7.36
C VAL A 58 8.33 -9.06 7.66
N ASP A 59 9.28 -8.55 8.45
CA ASP A 59 9.36 -7.13 8.80
C ASP A 59 9.55 -6.27 7.56
N THR A 60 10.40 -6.71 6.64
CA THR A 60 10.70 -6.02 5.38
C THR A 60 9.47 -5.91 4.49
N LEU A 61 8.77 -7.02 4.23
CA LEU A 61 7.61 -7.01 3.33
C LEU A 61 6.41 -6.26 3.94
N HIS A 62 6.17 -6.39 5.25
CA HIS A 62 5.11 -5.62 5.92
C HIS A 62 5.46 -4.13 5.94
N GLY A 63 6.71 -3.77 6.26
CA GLY A 63 7.20 -2.39 6.23
C GLY A 63 7.04 -1.76 4.85
N LEU A 64 7.42 -2.49 3.78
CA LEU A 64 7.22 -2.07 2.40
C LEU A 64 5.73 -1.85 2.10
N THR A 65 4.87 -2.76 2.53
CA THR A 65 3.42 -2.64 2.30
C THR A 65 2.83 -1.43 3.01
N LEU A 66 3.19 -1.20 4.28
CA LEU A 66 2.79 -0.02 5.04
C LEU A 66 3.27 1.27 4.38
N PHE A 67 4.51 1.30 3.89
CA PHE A 67 5.05 2.42 3.14
C PHE A 67 4.25 2.70 1.86
N CYS A 68 3.91 1.66 1.09
CA CYS A 68 3.08 1.82 -0.10
C CYS A 68 1.67 2.33 0.22
N ILE A 69 1.03 1.84 1.29
CA ILE A 69 -0.28 2.36 1.74
C ILE A 69 -0.18 3.85 2.09
N LEU A 70 0.89 4.25 2.78
CA LEU A 70 1.14 5.66 3.09
C LEU A 70 1.34 6.50 1.81
N ALA A 71 2.06 5.96 0.82
CA ALA A 71 2.22 6.60 -0.48
C ALA A 71 0.88 6.77 -1.21
N VAL A 72 0.00 5.78 -1.18
CA VAL A 72 -1.37 5.86 -1.73
C VAL A 72 -2.19 6.95 -1.04
N ALA A 73 -2.15 7.00 0.30
CA ALA A 73 -2.85 8.02 1.07
C ALA A 73 -2.33 9.43 0.76
N SER A 74 -1.01 9.57 0.60
CA SER A 74 -0.37 10.85 0.23
C SER A 74 -0.76 11.28 -1.19
N ALA A 75 -0.77 10.35 -2.13
CA ALA A 75 -1.21 10.59 -3.51
C ALA A 75 -2.69 11.00 -3.58
N THR A 76 -3.53 10.36 -2.77
CA THR A 76 -4.96 10.72 -2.60
C THR A 76 -5.13 12.17 -2.16
N VAL A 77 -4.37 12.62 -1.16
CA VAL A 77 -4.37 14.03 -0.71
C VAL A 77 -3.91 14.98 -1.80
N TYR A 78 -2.90 14.59 -2.58
CA TYR A 78 -2.42 15.41 -3.69
C TYR A 78 -3.46 15.53 -4.81
N SER A 79 -4.11 14.43 -5.18
CA SER A 79 -5.19 14.43 -6.18
C SER A 79 -6.35 15.34 -5.74
N LEU A 80 -6.74 15.31 -4.46
CA LEU A 80 -7.72 16.26 -3.91
C LEU A 80 -7.30 17.72 -4.08
N ARG A 81 -6.02 18.05 -3.85
CA ARG A 81 -5.50 19.41 -4.03
C ARG A 81 -5.60 19.86 -5.49
N LEU A 82 -5.45 18.97 -6.46
CA LEU A 82 -5.64 19.28 -7.88
C LEU A 82 -7.12 19.52 -8.20
N VAL A 83 -8.03 18.67 -7.69
CA VAL A 83 -9.48 18.85 -7.81
C VAL A 83 -9.91 20.21 -7.23
N LYS A 84 -9.44 20.57 -6.03
CA LYS A 84 -9.73 21.88 -5.40
C LYS A 84 -9.19 23.09 -6.18
N LYS A 85 -8.26 22.88 -7.12
CA LYS A 85 -7.75 23.90 -8.05
C LYS A 85 -8.47 23.86 -9.41
N ASN A 86 -9.60 23.16 -9.52
CA ASN A 86 -10.33 22.91 -10.77
C ASN A 86 -9.52 22.16 -11.85
N LYS A 87 -8.48 21.41 -11.44
CA LYS A 87 -7.58 20.65 -12.34
C LYS A 87 -7.96 19.16 -12.39
N HIS A 88 -9.23 18.86 -12.67
CA HIS A 88 -9.75 17.48 -12.65
C HIS A 88 -9.00 16.52 -13.59
N ALA A 89 -8.71 16.97 -14.82
CA ALA A 89 -7.97 16.14 -15.77
C ALA A 89 -6.52 15.84 -15.34
N GLU A 90 -5.87 16.77 -14.62
CA GLU A 90 -4.54 16.53 -14.05
C GLU A 90 -4.62 15.55 -12.88
N ALA A 91 -5.66 15.65 -12.05
CA ALA A 91 -5.91 14.73 -10.94
C ALA A 91 -6.08 13.29 -11.43
N ASP A 92 -6.92 13.07 -12.45
CA ASP A 92 -7.13 11.73 -13.03
C ASP A 92 -5.87 11.16 -13.69
N ARG A 93 -5.08 12.00 -14.38
CA ARG A 93 -3.80 11.58 -14.96
C ARG A 93 -2.80 11.20 -13.87
N PHE A 94 -2.76 11.99 -12.80
CA PHE A 94 -1.90 11.73 -11.65
C PHE A 94 -2.28 10.42 -10.97
N ASP A 95 -3.57 10.17 -10.71
CA ASP A 95 -4.02 8.93 -10.07
C ASP A 95 -3.67 7.70 -10.93
N LYS A 96 -3.87 7.76 -12.25
CA LYS A 96 -3.48 6.67 -13.16
C LYS A 96 -1.97 6.41 -13.17
N LEU A 97 -1.17 7.49 -13.19
CA LEU A 97 0.29 7.38 -13.14
C LEU A 97 0.73 6.76 -11.81
N MET A 98 0.22 7.26 -10.68
CA MET A 98 0.56 6.75 -9.36
C MET A 98 0.11 5.31 -9.16
N ALA A 99 -1.06 4.91 -9.70
CA ALA A 99 -1.51 3.53 -9.67
C ALA A 99 -0.49 2.59 -10.32
N VAL A 100 0.02 2.93 -11.50
CA VAL A 100 1.04 2.12 -12.20
C VAL A 100 2.36 2.15 -11.44
N LEU A 101 2.84 3.33 -11.04
CA LEU A 101 4.13 3.47 -10.35
C LEU A 101 4.16 2.70 -9.03
N VAL A 102 3.15 2.84 -8.20
CA VAL A 102 3.07 2.15 -6.90
C VAL A 102 2.95 0.63 -7.09
N LEU A 103 2.16 0.17 -8.07
CA LEU A 103 2.03 -1.26 -8.36
C LEU A 103 3.35 -1.87 -8.83
N VAL A 104 3.99 -1.25 -9.82
CA VAL A 104 5.28 -1.73 -10.35
C VAL A 104 6.35 -1.71 -9.27
N PHE A 105 6.44 -0.63 -8.49
CA PHE A 105 7.36 -0.51 -7.37
C PHE A 105 7.15 -1.61 -6.33
N TYR A 106 5.89 -1.83 -5.92
CA TYR A 106 5.55 -2.83 -4.93
C TYR A 106 5.89 -4.25 -5.41
N VAL A 107 5.49 -4.60 -6.64
CA VAL A 107 5.76 -5.93 -7.22
C VAL A 107 7.27 -6.15 -7.38
N ALA A 108 7.99 -5.17 -7.93
CA ALA A 108 9.43 -5.29 -8.15
C ALA A 108 10.20 -5.49 -6.85
N LEU A 109 9.90 -4.69 -5.80
CA LEU A 109 10.58 -4.83 -4.52
C LEU A 109 10.19 -6.11 -3.77
N ASN A 110 8.93 -6.55 -3.87
CA ASN A 110 8.56 -7.85 -3.30
C ASN A 110 9.36 -8.99 -3.95
N ILE A 111 9.45 -9.01 -5.28
CA ILE A 111 10.23 -10.02 -6.01
C ILE A 111 11.70 -9.95 -5.58
N TYR A 112 12.29 -8.75 -5.56
CA TYR A 112 13.67 -8.54 -5.15
C TYR A 112 13.96 -9.09 -3.75
N PHE A 113 13.17 -8.70 -2.73
CA PHE A 113 13.41 -9.13 -1.35
C PHE A 113 13.17 -10.63 -1.14
N ILE A 114 12.23 -11.23 -1.88
CA ILE A 114 11.99 -12.68 -1.80
C ILE A 114 13.18 -13.45 -2.40
N ILE A 115 13.74 -12.99 -3.52
CA ILE A 115 14.90 -13.62 -4.15
C ILE A 115 16.15 -13.48 -3.27
N ASP A 116 16.39 -12.27 -2.74
CA ASP A 116 17.52 -11.98 -1.84
C ASP A 116 17.48 -12.87 -0.60
N ALA A 117 16.30 -13.06 0.00
CA ALA A 117 16.14 -13.93 1.17
C ALA A 117 16.24 -15.45 0.86
N THR A 118 16.20 -15.85 -0.41
CA THR A 118 16.30 -17.26 -0.84
C THR A 118 17.69 -17.62 -1.37
N SER A 119 18.54 -16.61 -1.62
CA SER A 119 19.91 -16.77 -2.15
C SER A 119 20.91 -16.97 -1.01
#